data_AF-A0A1Y2B176-F1
#
_entry.id   AF-A0A1Y2B176-F1
#
_cell.length_a   1.000
_cell.length_b   1.000
_cell.length_c   1.000
_cell.angle_alpha   90.00
_cell.angle_beta   90.00
_cell.angle_gamma   90.00
#
_symmetry.space_group_name_H-M   'P 1'
#
loop_
_entity.id
_entity.type
_entity.pdbx_description
1 polymer ?
#
loop_
_entity_poly.entity_id
_entity_poly.type
_entity_poly.pdbx_seq_one_letter_code
_entity_poly.pdbx_strand_id
1 'polypeptide(L)'
;DPPKDSPDNTSTSDCPVDDYPCCSPEITEVAYTDETGTWGVENDEWCLISVTVCFSEALGYPCCSDPNAAVVTTDEFGQWGIENNQWCGILGSETIVPTLIVITLPILCGIFHTLIMVIST
;
A
#
# COMPACT_ATOMS: atom_id res chain seq x y z
N ASP A 1 5.99 -26.49 21.62
CA ASP A 1 5.14 -26.81 20.46
C ASP A 1 3.86 -27.54 20.84
N PRO A 2 2.76 -27.40 20.07
CA PRO A 2 2.19 -26.19 19.40
C PRO A 2 0.61 -26.26 19.34
N PRO A 3 -0.19 -25.51 18.53
CA PRO A 3 -0.17 -25.53 17.04
C PRO A 3 -0.40 -24.19 16.29
N LYS A 4 0.27 -24.12 15.13
CA LYS A 4 -0.16 -23.62 13.81
C LYS A 4 -0.67 -22.18 13.65
N ASP A 5 0.16 -21.38 13.00
CA ASP A 5 -0.19 -20.72 11.72
C ASP A 5 0.95 -21.10 10.75
N SER A 6 0.72 -22.02 9.80
CA SER A 6 0.29 -21.82 8.39
C SER A 6 1.21 -20.86 7.62
N PRO A 7 1.56 -21.16 6.35
CA PRO A 7 2.75 -20.63 5.72
C PRO A 7 2.68 -19.11 5.66
N ASP A 8 3.61 -18.48 6.37
CA ASP A 8 3.85 -17.06 6.36
C ASP A 8 4.22 -16.65 4.93
N ASN A 9 3.20 -16.15 4.23
CA ASN A 9 3.31 -15.52 2.93
C ASN A 9 3.96 -14.17 3.17
N THR A 10 5.29 -14.13 3.06
CA THR A 10 6.06 -12.89 3.00
C THR A 10 5.61 -12.06 1.79
N SER A 11 4.59 -11.24 2.02
CA SER A 11 4.07 -10.19 1.14
C SER A 11 4.21 -8.90 1.95
N THR A 12 5.11 -8.03 1.51
CA THR A 12 5.77 -7.03 2.35
C THR A 12 4.94 -5.75 2.50
N SER A 13 3.85 -5.79 3.28
CA SER A 13 3.11 -4.60 3.72
C SER A 13 2.06 -4.90 4.80
N ASP A 14 2.39 -5.70 5.81
CA ASP A 14 1.58 -5.81 7.02
C ASP A 14 1.83 -4.58 7.91
N CYS A 15 0.96 -3.59 7.79
CA CYS A 15 0.84 -2.56 8.83
C CYS A 15 0.47 -3.24 10.16
N PRO A 16 1.12 -2.91 11.30
CA PRO A 16 2.04 -1.79 11.55
C PRO A 16 3.49 -2.03 11.10
N VAL A 17 4.17 -0.95 10.71
CA VAL A 17 5.62 -0.93 10.47
C VAL A 17 6.29 -0.22 11.65
N ASP A 18 7.24 -0.88 12.30
CA ASP A 18 7.90 -0.41 13.53
C ASP A 18 6.89 -0.07 14.67
N ASP A 19 7.06 1.08 15.34
CA ASP A 19 6.23 1.55 16.46
C ASP A 19 5.05 2.45 16.01
N TYR A 20 4.75 2.52 14.70
CA TYR A 20 3.70 3.41 14.18
C TYR A 20 2.40 2.66 13.82
N PRO A 21 1.22 3.13 14.29
CA PRO A 21 -0.06 2.52 13.97
C PRO A 21 -0.49 2.81 12.52
N CYS A 22 -1.47 2.05 12.03
CA CYS A 22 -2.16 2.35 10.77
C CYS A 22 -3.11 3.52 10.97
N CYS A 23 -3.24 4.38 9.96
CA CYS A 23 -4.31 5.35 9.95
C CYS A 23 -5.66 4.64 9.74
N SER A 24 -6.73 5.22 10.27
CA SER A 24 -8.09 4.84 9.89
C SER A 24 -8.26 4.89 8.37
N PRO A 25 -9.06 4.00 7.76
CA PRO A 25 -9.22 3.91 6.30
C PRO A 25 -9.84 5.16 5.66
N GLU A 26 -10.44 6.04 6.47
CA GLU A 26 -10.99 7.32 6.03
C GLU A 26 -9.90 8.39 5.83
N ILE A 27 -8.72 8.22 6.44
CA ILE A 27 -7.58 9.13 6.33
C ILE A 27 -6.85 8.82 5.01
N THR A 28 -7.12 9.66 4.02
CA THR A 28 -6.51 9.58 2.68
C THR A 28 -5.60 10.77 2.38
N GLU A 29 -5.57 11.77 3.26
CA GLU A 29 -4.70 12.93 3.12
C GLU A 29 -3.27 12.59 3.52
N VAL A 30 -2.37 12.69 2.54
CA VAL A 30 -0.95 12.43 2.74
C VAL A 30 -0.29 13.62 3.41
N ALA A 31 0.24 13.42 4.61
CA ALA A 31 1.05 14.41 5.31
C ALA A 31 2.53 14.34 4.88
N TYR A 32 3.04 13.14 4.65
CA TYR A 32 4.43 12.90 4.26
C TYR A 32 4.61 11.56 3.55
N THR A 33 5.63 11.43 2.69
CA THR A 33 5.95 10.17 2.01
C THR A 33 7.47 9.98 1.99
N ASP A 34 7.93 8.77 2.32
CA ASP A 34 9.33 8.38 2.29
C ASP A 34 9.52 6.95 1.73
N GLU A 35 10.69 6.36 1.96
CA GLU A 35 11.03 5.00 1.53
C GLU A 35 10.23 3.92 2.30
N THR A 36 9.72 4.24 3.49
CA THR A 36 8.93 3.34 4.33
C THR A 36 7.47 3.32 3.88
N GLY A 37 6.93 4.47 3.48
CA GLY A 37 5.58 4.55 2.95
C GLY A 37 4.98 5.95 2.97
N THR A 38 3.65 5.96 2.97
CA THR A 38 2.85 7.19 2.98
C THR A 38 2.25 7.37 4.37
N TRP A 39 2.44 8.55 4.95
CA TRP A 39 2.15 8.87 6.33
C TRP A 39 1.01 9.88 6.42
N GLY A 40 0.11 9.65 7.36
CA GLY A 40 -0.98 10.55 7.73
C GLY A 40 -0.81 11.05 9.16
N VAL A 41 -1.66 12.01 9.54
CA VAL A 41 -1.80 12.48 10.91
C VAL A 41 -3.24 12.24 11.35
N GLU A 42 -3.42 11.42 12.37
CA GLU A 42 -4.72 11.10 12.95
C GLU A 42 -4.65 11.34 14.46
N ASN A 43 -5.58 12.13 15.00
CA ASN A 43 -5.59 12.50 16.43
C ASN A 43 -4.27 13.09 16.93
N ASP A 44 -3.63 13.94 16.12
CA ASP A 44 -2.32 14.54 16.40
C ASP A 44 -1.15 13.53 16.49
N GLU A 45 -1.35 12.28 16.06
CA GLU A 45 -0.33 11.22 16.01
C GLU A 45 -0.01 10.79 14.58
N TRP A 46 1.25 10.37 14.35
CA TRP A 46 1.68 9.85 13.05
C TRP A 46 1.21 8.42 12.85
N CYS A 47 0.68 8.15 11.66
CA CYS A 47 0.19 6.83 11.30
C CYS A 47 0.52 6.51 9.83
N LEU A 48 0.60 5.22 9.50
CA LEU A 48 0.85 4.76 8.14
C LEU A 48 -0.49 4.66 7.38
N ILE A 49 -0.58 5.33 6.24
CA ILE A 49 -1.76 5.27 5.36
C ILE A 49 -1.70 3.94 4.60
N SER A 50 -2.56 3.01 4.98
CA SER A 50 -2.87 1.81 4.20
C SER A 50 -3.98 2.16 3.21
N VAL A 51 -3.64 2.22 1.93
CA VAL A 51 -4.64 2.30 0.87
C VAL A 51 -4.96 0.88 0.41
N THR A 52 -6.23 0.50 0.56
CA THR A 52 -6.73 -0.70 -0.09
C THR A 52 -6.82 -0.41 -1.58
N VAL A 53 -5.89 -0.96 -2.36
CA VAL A 53 -5.87 -0.78 -3.80
C VAL A 53 -6.20 -2.08 -4.50
N CYS A 54 -6.92 -1.94 -5.60
CA CYS A 54 -7.17 -3.04 -6.49
C CYS A 54 -6.07 -3.10 -7.54
N PHE A 55 -4.99 -3.81 -7.20
CA PHE A 55 -3.82 -3.94 -8.07
C PHE A 55 -4.19 -4.52 -9.46
N SER A 56 -5.21 -5.37 -9.53
CA SER A 56 -5.63 -6.07 -10.73
C SER A 56 -6.20 -5.16 -11.82
N GLU A 57 -6.77 -4.01 -11.45
CA GLU A 57 -7.34 -3.06 -12.41
C GLU A 57 -6.25 -2.49 -13.33
N ALA A 58 -5.05 -2.23 -12.79
CA ALA A 58 -3.88 -1.81 -13.57
C ALA A 58 -3.44 -2.87 -14.59
N LEU A 59 -3.76 -4.14 -14.33
CA LEU A 59 -3.49 -5.29 -15.20
C LEU A 59 -4.67 -5.63 -16.13
N GLY A 60 -5.79 -4.89 -16.03
CA GLY A 60 -6.99 -5.11 -16.84
C GLY A 60 -7.98 -6.14 -16.30
N TYR A 61 -7.89 -6.49 -15.02
CA TYR A 61 -8.78 -7.45 -14.34
C TYR A 61 -9.60 -6.76 -13.24
N PRO A 62 -10.88 -7.14 -13.04
CA PRO A 62 -11.71 -6.54 -12.00
C PRO A 62 -11.20 -6.89 -10.60
N CYS A 63 -11.61 -6.11 -9.61
CA CYS A 63 -11.46 -6.48 -8.21
C CYS A 63 -12.42 -7.61 -7.86
N CYS A 64 -12.04 -8.45 -6.90
CA CYS A 64 -13.01 -9.34 -6.30
C CYS A 64 -14.02 -8.50 -5.51
N SER A 65 -15.29 -8.87 -5.59
CA SER A 65 -16.38 -8.19 -4.90
C SER A 65 -16.27 -8.36 -3.39
N ASP A 66 -15.73 -9.49 -2.95
CA ASP A 66 -15.38 -9.75 -1.55
C ASP A 66 -13.86 -9.52 -1.31
N PRO A 67 -13.47 -8.58 -0.42
CA PRO A 67 -12.07 -8.42 -0.01
C PRO A 67 -11.47 -9.68 0.62
N ASN A 68 -12.29 -10.60 1.12
CA ASN A 68 -11.87 -11.88 1.72
C ASN A 68 -12.16 -13.06 0.78
N ALA A 69 -12.29 -12.82 -0.53
CA ALA A 69 -12.51 -13.87 -1.50
C ALA A 69 -11.46 -14.98 -1.37
N ALA A 70 -11.86 -16.21 -1.71
CA ALA A 70 -10.96 -17.35 -1.61
C ALA A 70 -9.77 -17.19 -2.58
N VAL A 71 -8.56 -17.22 -2.03
CA VAL A 71 -7.32 -17.14 -2.79
C VAL A 71 -7.14 -18.39 -3.63
N VAL A 72 -7.08 -18.20 -4.95
CA VAL A 72 -6.80 -19.25 -5.92
C VAL A 72 -5.31 -19.31 -6.23
N THR A 73 -4.66 -18.16 -6.35
CA THR A 73 -3.21 -18.05 -6.54
C THR A 73 -2.69 -16.72 -6.01
N THR A 74 -1.39 -16.66 -5.76
CA THR A 74 -0.68 -15.43 -5.38
C THR A 74 0.51 -15.27 -6.32
N ASP A 75 0.73 -14.05 -6.81
CA ASP A 75 1.89 -13.69 -7.63
C ASP A 75 2.58 -12.42 -7.12
N GLU A 76 3.48 -11.84 -7.93
CA GLU A 76 4.21 -10.62 -7.57
C GLU A 76 3.34 -9.36 -7.46
N PHE A 77 2.11 -9.39 -7.99
CA PHE A 77 1.18 -8.28 -7.94
C PHE A 77 0.18 -8.40 -6.79
N GLY A 78 -0.12 -9.63 -6.35
CA GLY A 78 -0.96 -9.86 -5.18
C GLY A 78 -1.70 -11.18 -5.21
N GLN A 79 -2.79 -11.24 -4.44
CA GLN A 79 -3.64 -12.42 -4.33
C GLN A 79 -4.78 -12.36 -5.34
N TRP A 80 -5.05 -13.49 -5.99
CA TRP A 80 -6.06 -13.60 -7.03
C TRP A 80 -7.16 -14.56 -6.63
N GLY A 81 -8.39 -14.17 -6.92
CA GLY A 81 -9.60 -14.98 -6.77
C GLY A 81 -10.25 -15.27 -8.12
N ILE A 82 -11.32 -16.06 -8.10
CA ILE A 82 -12.18 -16.29 -9.25
C ILE A 82 -13.63 -16.00 -8.84
N GLU A 83 -14.25 -15.03 -9.50
CA GLU A 83 -15.66 -14.66 -9.33
C GLU A 83 -16.35 -14.66 -10.70
N ASN A 84 -17.59 -15.17 -10.78
CA ASN A 84 -18.35 -15.22 -12.04
C ASN A 84 -17.57 -15.86 -13.21
N ASN A 85 -16.76 -16.88 -12.93
CA ASN A 85 -15.86 -17.53 -13.90
C ASN A 85 -14.79 -16.60 -14.53
N GLN A 86 -14.46 -15.48 -13.86
CA GLN A 86 -13.44 -14.52 -14.27
C GLN A 86 -12.39 -14.34 -13.17
N TRP A 87 -11.15 -14.06 -13.57
CA TRP A 87 -10.09 -13.67 -12.64
C TRP A 87 -10.38 -12.31 -12.02
N CYS A 88 -10.14 -12.19 -10.72
CA CYS A 88 -10.27 -10.94 -10.00
C CYS A 88 -9.11 -10.78 -9.00
N GLY A 89 -8.66 -9.53 -8.78
CA GLY A 89 -7.68 -9.22 -7.75
C GLY A 89 -8.34 -9.11 -6.39
N ILE A 90 -7.85 -9.87 -5.42
CA ILE A 90 -8.28 -9.78 -4.03
C ILE A 90 -7.57 -8.56 -3.45
N LEU A 91 -8.36 -7.66 -2.86
CA LEU A 91 -7.90 -6.36 -2.40
C LEU A 91 -6.66 -6.51 -1.49
N GLY A 92 -5.55 -5.95 -1.96
CA GLY A 92 -4.28 -5.90 -1.24
C GLY A 92 -4.13 -4.54 -0.55
N SER A 93 -3.51 -4.55 0.63
CA SER A 93 -3.00 -3.32 1.25
C SER A 93 -1.65 -3.02 0.61
N GLU A 94 -1.63 -2.11 -0.35
CA GLU A 94 -0.36 -1.54 -0.81
C GLU A 94 -0.13 -0.25 -0.05
N THR A 95 1.00 -0.18 0.65
CA THR A 95 1.57 1.12 0.93
C THR A 95 2.08 1.63 -0.42
N ILE A 96 1.48 2.69 -0.93
CA ILE A 96 1.95 3.36 -2.16
C ILE A 96 3.33 3.94 -1.88
N VAL A 97 4.36 3.11 -1.98
CA VAL A 97 5.74 3.57 -2.14
C VAL A 97 5.81 4.17 -3.55
N PRO A 98 6.25 5.42 -3.72
CA PRO A 98 6.36 6.05 -5.03
C PRO A 98 7.42 5.39 -5.95
N THR A 99 7.93 4.21 -5.59
CA THR A 99 8.99 3.45 -6.26
C THR A 99 8.66 3.13 -7.72
N LEU A 100 7.40 3.13 -8.15
CA LEU A 100 7.02 2.96 -9.56
C LEU A 100 7.01 4.25 -10.39
N ILE A 101 7.06 5.44 -9.77
CA ILE A 101 7.05 6.73 -10.49
C ILE A 101 8.49 7.20 -10.78
N VAL A 102 9.50 6.72 -10.05
CA VAL A 102 10.89 7.23 -10.15
C VAL A 102 11.78 6.53 -11.19
N ILE A 103 11.36 5.39 -11.76
CA ILE A 103 12.22 4.55 -12.63
C ILE A 103 12.04 4.76 -14.14
N THR A 104 11.22 5.71 -14.61
CA THR A 104 11.09 5.99 -16.06
C THR A 104 11.40 7.41 -16.53
N LEU A 105 11.85 8.34 -15.69
CA LEU A 105 12.49 9.56 -16.19
C LEU A 105 13.84 9.83 -15.51
N PRO A 106 14.97 9.64 -16.22
CA PRO A 106 16.26 10.16 -15.78
C PRO A 106 16.32 11.67 -16.08
N ILE A 107 15.32 12.46 -15.68
CA ILE A 107 15.31 13.92 -15.88
C ILE A 107 14.50 14.54 -14.73
N LEU A 108 15.19 15.30 -13.87
CA LEU A 108 14.70 16.29 -12.88
C LEU A 108 14.82 16.04 -11.36
N CYS A 109 15.49 15.01 -10.84
CA CYS A 109 15.99 15.06 -9.45
C CYS A 109 17.45 15.56 -9.41
N GLY A 110 17.69 16.72 -10.03
CA GLY A 110 19.01 17.36 -10.10
C GLY A 110 19.02 18.84 -9.71
N ILE A 111 17.87 19.43 -9.40
CA ILE A 111 17.75 20.84 -9.03
C ILE A 111 16.44 21.02 -8.28
N PHE A 112 16.47 20.95 -6.96
CA PHE A 112 15.75 21.85 -6.03
C PHE A 112 16.03 21.42 -4.58
N HIS A 113 17.32 21.36 -4.23
CA HIS A 113 17.75 21.44 -2.83
C HIS A 113 17.80 22.91 -2.42
N THR A 114 16.70 23.66 -2.54
CA THR A 114 16.51 24.94 -1.83
C THR A 114 15.05 25.40 -1.92
N LEU A 115 14.47 25.69 -0.75
CA LEU A 115 13.36 26.61 -0.51
C LEU A 115 11.93 26.08 -0.70
N ILE A 116 11.32 25.58 0.39
CA ILE A 116 10.13 26.22 0.98
C ILE A 116 10.27 26.19 2.51
N MET A 117 10.58 27.35 3.09
CA MET A 117 10.21 27.69 4.46
C MET A 117 8.73 28.06 4.49
N VAL A 118 7.94 27.46 5.38
CA VAL A 118 6.93 28.05 6.31
C VAL A 118 6.27 26.83 6.97
N ILE A 119 6.26 26.62 8.29
CA ILE A 119 5.70 27.46 9.36
C ILE A 119 6.28 27.02 10.71
N SER A 120 6.90 27.95 11.45
CA SER A 120 6.82 28.09 12.92
C SER A 120 7.67 29.29 13.34
N THR A 121 7.03 30.46 13.42
CA THR A 121 7.48 31.57 14.29
C THR A 121 6.73 31.48 15.60
#